data_AF-A0A379CH17-F1
#
_entry.id   AF-A0A379CH17-F1
#
_cell.length_a   1.000
_cell.length_b   1.000
_cell.length_c   1.000
_cell.angle_alpha   90.00
_cell.angle_beta   90.00
_cell.angle_gamma   90.00
#
_symmetry.space_group_name_H-M   'P 1'
#
loop_
_entity.id
_entity.type
_entity.pdbx_description
1 polymer ?
#
loop_
_entity_poly.entity_id
_entity_poly.type
_entity_poly.pdbx_seq_one_letter_code
_entity_poly.pdbx_strand_id
1 'polypeptide(L)'
;MDKQIANDLKKIMQGILIYDILGILVLIVIMKATLATIGGLLLGSLTSIVALIMIARNVIGLVEREKVKASLTATAGYSARLLMYAAVLIFAAKTQYVNVFTTFFGLISVSLVIKAQQLILRKRG
;
A
#
# COMPACT_ATOMS: atom_id res chain seq x y z
N MET A 1 3.97 19.71 -2.85
CA MET A 1 2.95 18.70 -3.16
C MET A 1 1.62 19.41 -3.24
N ASP A 2 0.91 19.25 -4.37
CA ASP A 2 -0.38 19.90 -4.59
C ASP A 2 -1.37 19.55 -3.46
N LYS A 3 -2.20 20.52 -3.03
CA LYS A 3 -3.22 20.33 -1.99
C LYS A 3 -4.23 19.26 -2.37
N GLN A 4 -4.54 19.11 -3.67
CA GLN A 4 -5.45 18.07 -4.15
C GLN A 4 -4.83 16.67 -3.99
N ILE A 5 -3.59 16.49 -4.45
CA ILE A 5 -2.87 15.21 -4.34
C ILE A 5 -2.68 14.81 -2.87
N ALA A 6 -2.38 15.78 -1.99
CA ALA A 6 -2.27 15.54 -0.56
C ALA A 6 -3.59 15.07 0.07
N ASN A 7 -4.72 15.64 -0.36
CA ASN A 7 -6.04 15.23 0.12
C ASN A 7 -6.42 13.83 -0.35
N ASP A 8 -6.08 13.47 -1.60
CA ASP A 8 -6.34 12.14 -2.15
C ASP A 8 -5.47 11.07 -1.46
N LEU A 9 -4.18 11.36 -1.22
CA LEU A 9 -3.31 10.51 -0.40
C LEU A 9 -3.90 10.28 1.00
N LYS A 10 -4.40 11.35 1.64
CA LYS A 10 -5.03 11.25 2.97
C LYS A 10 -6.25 10.34 2.97
N LYS A 11 -7.12 10.44 1.95
CA LYS A 11 -8.29 9.56 1.79
C LYS A 11 -7.88 8.10 1.59
N ILE A 12 -6.83 7.83 0.81
CA ILE A 12 -6.30 6.47 0.63
C ILE A 12 -5.76 5.93 1.95
N MET A 13 -4.97 6.72 2.70
CA MET A 13 -4.46 6.32 4.01
C MET A 13 -5.58 6.02 5.02
N GLN A 14 -6.64 6.83 5.04
CA GLN A 14 -7.83 6.54 5.86
C GLN A 14 -8.52 5.24 5.44
N GLY A 15 -8.63 5.00 4.12
CA GLY A 15 -9.16 3.74 3.60
C GLY A 15 -8.33 2.52 3.98
N ILE A 16 -7.00 2.65 4.04
CA ILE A 16 -6.08 1.59 4.49
C ILE A 16 -6.27 1.33 5.99
N LEU A 17 -6.45 2.37 6.80
CA LEU A 17 -6.72 2.20 8.22
C LEU A 17 -8.03 1.42 8.45
N ILE A 18 -9.08 1.72 7.68
CA ILE A 18 -10.33 0.95 7.71
C ILE A 18 -10.10 -0.49 7.23
N TYR A 19 -9.32 -0.68 6.16
CA TYR A 19 -8.96 -2.01 5.66
C TYR A 19 -8.22 -2.84 6.72
N ASP A 20 -7.27 -2.26 7.45
CA ASP A 20 -6.52 -2.94 8.50
C ASP A 20 -7.43 -3.32 9.67
N ILE A 21 -8.35 -2.44 10.09
CA ILE A 21 -9.35 -2.75 11.12
C ILE A 21 -10.22 -3.95 10.69
N LEU A 22 -10.71 -3.94 9.44
CA LEU A 22 -11.51 -5.05 8.91
C LEU A 22 -10.69 -6.33 8.81
N GLY A 23 -9.43 -6.25 8.38
CA GLY A 23 -8.51 -7.38 8.30
C GLY A 23 -8.25 -7.99 9.68
N ILE A 24 -8.03 -7.18 10.70
CA ILE A 24 -7.87 -7.64 12.09
C ILE A 24 -9.17 -8.30 12.58
N LEU A 25 -10.33 -7.72 12.29
CA LEU A 25 -11.62 -8.30 12.66
C LEU A 25 -11.82 -9.69 12.03
N VAL A 26 -11.47 -9.86 10.75
CA VAL A 26 -11.48 -11.17 10.09
C VAL A 26 -10.53 -12.15 10.78
N LEU A 27 -9.31 -11.72 11.13
CA LEU A 27 -8.34 -12.56 11.86
C LEU A 27 -8.87 -13.02 13.23
N ILE A 28 -9.62 -12.17 13.93
CA ILE A 28 -10.26 -12.51 15.21
C ILE A 28 -11.34 -13.56 14.99
N VAL A 29 -12.22 -13.37 14.00
CA VAL A 29 -13.33 -14.30 13.70
C VAL A 29 -12.82 -15.70 13.34
N ILE A 30 -11.71 -15.80 12.61
CA ILE A 30 -11.10 -17.10 12.26
C ILE A 30 -10.16 -17.65 13.36
N MET A 31 -10.12 -17.01 14.54
CA MET A 31 -9.25 -17.38 15.67
C MET A 31 -7.76 -17.44 15.33
N LYS A 32 -7.31 -16.63 14.37
CA LYS A 32 -5.88 -16.50 13.98
C LYS A 32 -5.28 -15.16 14.35
N ALA A 33 -5.95 -14.35 15.16
CA ALA A 33 -5.45 -13.07 15.65
C ALA A 33 -4.29 -13.28 16.64
N THR A 34 -3.08 -13.39 16.12
CA THR A 34 -1.83 -13.40 16.88
C THR A 34 -1.02 -12.13 16.61
N LEU A 35 -0.08 -11.80 17.51
CA LEU A 35 0.83 -10.67 17.33
C LEU A 35 1.55 -10.73 15.98
N ALA A 36 1.95 -11.92 15.53
CA ALA A 36 2.62 -12.11 14.24
C ALA A 36 1.70 -11.84 13.04
N THR A 37 0.44 -12.25 13.10
CA THR A 37 -0.52 -11.99 12.00
C THR A 37 -0.90 -10.52 11.90
N ILE A 38 -1.17 -9.86 13.02
CA ILE A 38 -1.49 -8.43 13.07
C ILE A 38 -0.26 -7.62 12.68
N GLY A 39 0.91 -7.97 13.24
CA GLY A 39 2.18 -7.33 12.91
C GLY A 39 2.52 -7.44 11.42
N GLY A 40 2.29 -8.61 10.81
CA GLY A 40 2.46 -8.78 9.36
C GLY A 40 1.54 -7.86 8.56
N LEU A 41 0.25 -7.83 8.88
CA LEU A 41 -0.72 -6.97 8.19
C LEU A 41 -0.30 -5.50 8.23
N LEU A 42 0.02 -4.99 9.43
CA LEU A 42 0.43 -3.60 9.65
C LEU A 42 1.77 -3.28 8.97
N LEU A 43 2.76 -4.18 9.06
CA LEU A 43 4.06 -4.01 8.40
C LEU A 43 3.88 -3.90 6.87
N GLY A 44 3.06 -4.77 6.30
CA GLY A 44 2.73 -4.74 4.88
C GLY A 44 1.99 -3.46 4.49
N SER A 45 0.98 -3.05 5.26
CA SER A 45 0.17 -1.86 4.95
C SER A 45 0.99 -0.58 5.03
N LEU A 46 1.82 -0.43 6.06
CA LEU A 46 2.75 0.70 6.21
C LEU A 46 3.77 0.74 5.06
N THR A 47 4.36 -0.40 4.70
CA THR A 47 5.28 -0.48 3.55
C THR A 47 4.58 -0.06 2.27
N SER A 48 3.31 -0.46 2.08
CA SER A 48 2.51 -0.07 0.92
C SER A 48 2.27 1.44 0.86
N ILE A 49 1.98 2.07 2.01
CA ILE A 49 1.81 3.52 2.13
C ILE A 49 3.11 4.24 1.76
N VAL A 50 4.26 3.79 2.28
CA VAL A 50 5.57 4.38 1.94
C VAL A 50 5.83 4.29 0.44
N ALA A 51 5.59 3.13 -0.17
CA ALA A 51 5.74 2.96 -1.61
C ALA A 51 4.81 3.87 -2.42
N LEU A 52 3.56 4.06 -1.98
CA LEU A 52 2.63 5.00 -2.60
C LEU A 52 3.14 6.45 -2.54
N ILE A 53 3.62 6.89 -1.37
CA ILE A 53 4.16 8.25 -1.19
C ILE A 53 5.39 8.47 -2.08
N MET A 54 6.28 7.48 -2.18
CA MET A 54 7.43 7.53 -3.08
C MET A 54 7.00 7.70 -4.54
N ILE A 55 6.04 6.89 -5.00
CA ILE A 55 5.51 7.02 -6.36
C ILE A 55 4.85 8.38 -6.57
N ALA A 56 4.04 8.85 -5.63
CA ALA A 56 3.37 10.16 -5.73
C ALA A 56 4.38 11.30 -5.86
N ARG A 57 5.46 11.29 -5.06
CA ARG A 57 6.54 12.28 -5.14
C ARG A 57 7.26 12.21 -6.48
N ASN A 58 7.56 11.01 -6.96
CA ASN A 58 8.19 10.81 -8.27
C ASN A 58 7.28 11.36 -9.39
N VAL A 59 5.98 11.03 -9.38
CA VAL A 59 5.02 11.51 -10.38
C VAL A 59 4.90 13.03 -10.40
N ILE A 60 4.86 13.69 -9.24
CA ILE A 60 4.83 15.16 -9.16
C ILE A 60 6.07 15.76 -9.85
N GLY A 61 7.25 15.21 -9.60
CA GLY A 61 8.49 15.64 -10.25
C GLY A 61 8.57 15.31 -11.75
N LEU A 62 7.66 14.50 -12.28
CA LEU A 62 7.58 14.12 -13.70
C LEU A 62 6.65 14.98 -14.52
N VAL A 63 5.62 15.59 -13.90
CA VAL A 63 4.74 16.56 -14.59
C VAL A 63 5.55 17.74 -15.14
N GLU A 64 6.71 18.03 -14.52
CA GLU A 64 7.64 19.08 -14.93
C GLU A 64 8.68 18.63 -15.98
N ARG A 65 8.70 17.36 -16.39
CA ARG A 65 9.76 16.79 -17.26
C ARG A 65 9.24 16.21 -18.58
N GLU A 66 10.12 16.23 -19.59
CA GLU A 66 9.91 15.69 -20.93
C GLU A 66 9.37 14.24 -20.94
N LYS A 67 8.45 13.92 -21.88
CA LYS A 67 7.70 12.64 -21.94
C LYS A 67 8.55 11.36 -21.82
N VAL A 68 9.76 11.34 -22.41
CA VAL A 68 10.66 10.17 -22.35
C VAL A 68 11.22 9.98 -20.94
N LYS A 69 11.59 11.07 -20.26
CA LYS A 69 12.07 11.05 -18.87
C LYS A 69 10.92 10.68 -17.91
N ALA A 70 9.69 11.10 -18.22
CA ALA A 70 8.48 10.73 -17.48
C ALA A 70 8.25 9.20 -17.43
N SER A 71 8.34 8.51 -18.57
CA SER A 71 8.17 7.06 -18.67
C SER A 71 9.21 6.27 -17.87
N LEU A 72 10.48 6.68 -17.96
CA LEU A 72 11.61 5.99 -17.33
C LEU A 72 11.54 6.09 -15.80
N THR A 73 11.22 7.26 -15.25
CA THR A 73 11.09 7.44 -13.80
C THR A 73 9.81 6.79 -13.25
N ALA A 74 8.71 6.75 -14.01
CA ALA A 74 7.52 6.00 -13.62
C ALA A 74 7.85 4.50 -13.47
N THR A 75 8.53 3.93 -14.46
CA THR A 75 8.98 2.53 -14.44
C THR A 75 9.92 2.27 -13.26
N ALA A 76 10.89 3.15 -13.02
CA ALA A 76 11.79 3.05 -11.87
C ALA A 76 11.05 3.09 -10.52
N GLY A 77 10.02 3.93 -10.39
CA GLY A 77 9.18 3.99 -9.18
C GLY A 77 8.42 2.68 -8.92
N TYR A 78 7.87 2.06 -9.97
CA TYR A 78 7.22 0.76 -9.86
C TYR A 78 8.20 -0.37 -9.54
N SER A 79 9.38 -0.39 -10.16
CA SER A 79 10.43 -1.35 -9.84
C SER A 79 10.91 -1.23 -8.40
N ALA A 80 11.10 -0.01 -7.90
CA ALA A 80 11.47 0.24 -6.50
C ALA A 80 10.39 -0.26 -5.52
N ARG A 81 9.11 -0.12 -5.87
CA ARG A 81 8.00 -0.68 -5.09
C ARG A 81 8.07 -2.21 -5.03
N LEU A 82 8.31 -2.88 -6.15
CA LEU A 82 8.43 -4.33 -6.19
C LEU A 82 9.63 -4.84 -5.38
N LEU A 83 10.76 -4.14 -5.45
CA LEU A 83 11.94 -4.45 -4.65
C LEU A 83 11.68 -4.29 -3.15
N MET A 84 11.01 -3.21 -2.73
CA MET A 84 10.59 -3.05 -1.34
C MET A 84 9.67 -4.18 -0.88
N TYR A 85 8.69 -4.57 -1.71
CA TYR A 85 7.76 -5.64 -1.37
C TYR A 85 8.48 -6.98 -1.24
N ALA A 86 9.40 -7.28 -2.15
CA ALA A 86 10.24 -8.47 -2.08
C ALA A 86 11.11 -8.47 -0.81
N ALA A 87 11.78 -7.36 -0.50
CA ALA A 87 12.61 -7.24 0.70
C ALA A 87 11.82 -7.47 1.98
N VAL A 88 10.62 -6.87 2.08
CA VAL A 88 9.73 -7.01 3.24
C VAL A 88 9.17 -8.42 3.36
N LEU A 89 8.84 -9.10 2.26
CA LEU A 89 8.41 -10.50 2.28
C LEU A 89 9.54 -11.46 2.66
N ILE A 90 10.76 -11.23 2.17
CA ILE A 90 11.95 -12.00 2.56
C ILE A 90 12.22 -11.82 4.06
N PHE A 91 12.13 -10.58 4.56
CA PHE A 91 12.24 -10.30 5.98
C PHE A 91 11.18 -11.04 6.77
N ALA A 92 9.91 -10.94 6.35
CA ALA A 92 8.80 -11.62 6.99
C ALA A 92 8.94 -13.16 6.99
N ALA A 93 9.55 -13.74 5.94
CA ALA A 93 9.79 -15.18 5.87
C ALA A 93 10.92 -15.65 6.79
N LYS A 94 11.83 -14.75 7.17
CA LYS A 94 12.98 -15.06 8.03
C LYS A 94 12.71 -14.80 9.51
N THR A 95 11.65 -14.08 9.86
CA THR A 95 11.35 -13.73 11.25
C THR A 95 10.08 -14.40 11.75
N GLN A 96 10.06 -14.74 13.04
CA GLN A 96 8.87 -15.28 13.71
C GLN A 96 7.91 -14.17 14.19
N TYR A 97 8.35 -12.91 14.15
CA TYR A 97 7.58 -11.78 14.68
C TYR A 97 6.48 -11.28 13.74
N VAL A 98 6.50 -11.65 12.46
CA VAL A 98 5.47 -11.30 11.48
C VAL A 98 5.11 -12.49 10.60
N ASN A 99 3.84 -12.56 10.18
CA ASN A 99 3.37 -13.61 9.29
C ASN A 99 3.49 -13.16 7.82
N VAL A 100 4.07 -14.01 6.97
CA VAL A 100 4.28 -13.71 5.54
C VAL A 100 2.97 -13.48 4.79
N PHE A 101 1.93 -14.28 5.06
CA PHE A 101 0.66 -14.17 4.35
C PHE A 101 -0.06 -12.87 4.69
N THR A 102 -0.15 -12.52 5.97
CA THR A 102 -0.77 -11.24 6.36
C THR A 102 0.06 -10.06 5.91
N THR A 103 1.39 -10.18 5.87
CA THR A 103 2.28 -9.19 5.26
C THR A 103 1.95 -8.97 3.79
N PHE A 104 1.77 -10.04 3.01
CA PHE A 104 1.35 -9.93 1.61
C PHE A 104 0.02 -9.19 1.46
N PHE A 105 -0.99 -9.54 2.28
CA PHE A 105 -2.28 -8.84 2.28
C PHE A 105 -2.16 -7.37 2.67
N GLY A 106 -1.25 -7.03 3.59
CA GLY A 106 -0.91 -5.65 3.92
C GLY A 106 -0.27 -4.92 2.73
N LEU A 107 0.67 -5.55 2.02
CA LEU A 107 1.38 -4.92 0.89
C LEU A 107 0.43 -4.54 -0.25
N ILE A 108 -0.60 -5.33 -0.52
CA ILE A 108 -1.58 -5.03 -1.58
C ILE A 108 -2.71 -4.08 -1.14
N SER A 109 -2.77 -3.70 0.15
CA SER A 109 -3.84 -2.86 0.73
C SER A 109 -4.13 -1.59 -0.06
N VAL A 110 -3.09 -0.80 -0.41
CA VAL A 110 -3.23 0.42 -1.22
C VAL A 110 -3.98 0.15 -2.52
N SER A 111 -3.60 -0.90 -3.25
CA SER A 111 -4.21 -1.22 -4.54
C SER A 111 -5.67 -1.64 -4.38
N LEU A 112 -5.99 -2.39 -3.32
CA LEU A 112 -7.36 -2.78 -3.01
C LEU A 112 -8.23 -1.58 -2.62
N VAL A 113 -7.72 -0.71 -1.74
CA VAL A 113 -8.43 0.50 -1.30
C VAL A 113 -8.71 1.45 -2.45
N ILE A 114 -7.73 1.69 -3.33
CA ILE A 114 -7.92 2.53 -4.52
C ILE A 114 -9.02 1.94 -5.42
N LYS A 115 -8.96 0.62 -5.71
CA LYS A 115 -9.98 -0.05 -6.53
C LYS A 115 -11.37 0.02 -5.87
N ALA A 116 -11.45 -0.18 -4.56
CA ALA A 116 -12.71 -0.11 -3.83
C ALA A 116 -13.32 1.31 -3.89
N GLN A 117 -12.49 2.35 -3.69
CA GLN A 117 -12.93 3.74 -3.84
C GLN A 117 -13.44 4.04 -5.25
N GLN A 118 -12.73 3.59 -6.29
CA GLN A 118 -13.16 3.75 -7.68
C GLN A 118 -14.49 3.06 -7.98
N LEU A 119 -14.70 1.84 -7.46
CA LEU A 119 -15.95 1.10 -7.63
C LEU A 119 -17.14 1.81 -6.95
N ILE A 120 -16.94 2.35 -5.74
CA ILE A 120 -17.98 3.09 -5.03
C ILE A 120 -18.34 4.37 -5.77
N LEU A 121 -17.33 5.10 -6.28
CA LEU A 121 -17.55 6.33 -7.06
C LEU A 121 -18.27 6.04 -8.38
N ARG A 122 -17.87 4.99 -9.10
CA ARG A 122 -18.52 4.56 -10.35
C ARG A 122 -19.97 4.13 -10.15
N LYS A 123 -20.33 3.59 -8.99
CA LYS A 123 -21.71 3.20 -8.66
C LYS A 123 -22.60 4.40 -8.31
N ARG A 124 -22.03 5.58 -8.07
CA ARG A 124 -22.75 6.82 -7.69
C ARG A 124 -22.90 7.82 -8.86
N GLY A 125 -22.29 7.55 -10.01
CA GLY A 125 -22.48 8.31 -11.26
C GLY A 125 -23.35 7.54 -12.23
#